data_AF-A0A6A9QMU7-F1
#
_entry.id   AF-A0A6A9QMU7-F1
#
_cell.length_a   1.000
_cell.length_b   1.000
_cell.length_c   1.000
_cell.angle_alpha   90.00
_cell.angle_beta   90.00
_cell.angle_gamma   90.00
#
_symmetry.space_group_name_H-M   'P 1'
#
loop_
_entity.id
_entity.type
_entity.pdbx_description
1 polymer ?
#
loop_
_entity_poly.entity_id
_entity_poly.type
_entity_poly.pdbx_seq_one_letter_code
_entity_poly.pdbx_strand_id
1 'polypeptide(L)'
;MKVAVLGGSGLIGSVIVMELVKRGHNVTVMDLVPPNPLESDFVKVDLREVDNTASKLRTFDLVINSAQYYFNMEAMRASLKAGVNYMDLGGLFWMTRKQLELHKEFEKEGLLALVGMGAEPGVTNVIARKMREEYGIPREIHLRDGWRSTLDNVNWSVDTQLDEATMDAPIWDGEIKFFPPFSRQEEVEFSIGKIRTYLTIHSELATFPSSFPGTLKIDWMEGGTGFECIFLLGKIFGSGEVRGTKSRDLLKEAMREKGLIGYSGITPDEVEAAKVIFVYEEKKIEAEFVATPHGRFDGTQFVTGISPVLAMDAGLKGEGVLPPEKVITPDPFLEALKREGISLEFRETA
;
A
#
# COMPACT_ATOMS: atom_id res chain seq x y z
N MET A 1 18.25 -13.99 -5.71
CA MET A 1 17.73 -13.88 -4.33
C MET A 1 16.58 -14.86 -4.16
N LYS A 2 16.44 -15.46 -2.97
CA LYS A 2 15.30 -16.28 -2.56
C LYS A 2 14.29 -15.41 -1.82
N VAL A 3 13.08 -15.31 -2.35
CA VAL A 3 12.02 -14.43 -1.83
C VAL A 3 10.81 -15.25 -1.41
N ALA A 4 10.37 -15.07 -0.18
CA ALA A 4 9.10 -15.61 0.30
C ALA A 4 8.03 -14.52 0.16
N VAL A 5 6.92 -14.84 -0.51
CA VAL A 5 5.79 -13.91 -0.65
C VAL A 5 4.62 -14.40 0.20
N LEU A 6 4.42 -13.78 1.36
CA LEU A 6 3.30 -14.06 2.26
C LEU A 6 2.03 -13.41 1.69
N GLY A 7 0.92 -14.15 1.61
CA GLY A 7 -0.28 -13.65 0.92
C GLY A 7 -0.12 -13.59 -0.60
N GLY A 8 0.83 -14.35 -1.16
CA GLY A 8 1.17 -14.33 -2.58
C GLY A 8 0.08 -14.88 -3.51
N SER A 9 -0.96 -15.52 -2.96
CA SER A 9 -2.12 -15.98 -3.75
C SER A 9 -3.20 -14.90 -3.92
N GLY A 10 -3.06 -13.75 -3.27
CA GLY A 10 -3.98 -12.62 -3.38
C GLY A 10 -3.81 -11.84 -4.69
N LEU A 11 -4.70 -10.85 -4.90
CA LEU A 11 -4.71 -10.01 -6.10
C LEU A 11 -3.36 -9.31 -6.32
N ILE A 12 -2.90 -8.54 -5.32
CA ILE A 12 -1.60 -7.86 -5.36
C ILE A 12 -0.43 -8.84 -5.26
N GLY A 13 -0.54 -9.85 -4.38
CA GLY A 13 0.49 -10.87 -4.20
C GLY A 13 0.86 -11.57 -5.50
N SER A 14 -0.13 -11.83 -6.36
CA SER A 14 0.10 -12.47 -7.66
C SER A 14 0.86 -11.57 -8.65
N VAL A 15 0.74 -10.25 -8.57
CA VAL A 15 1.57 -9.29 -9.33
C VAL A 15 3.02 -9.39 -8.88
N ILE A 16 3.26 -9.33 -7.57
CA ILE A 16 4.59 -9.42 -6.96
C ILE A 16 5.27 -10.72 -7.39
N VAL A 17 4.58 -11.86 -7.26
CA VAL A 17 5.09 -13.18 -7.63
C VAL A 17 5.44 -13.24 -9.12
N MET A 18 4.53 -12.80 -9.99
CA MET A 18 4.74 -12.81 -11.44
C MET A 18 5.95 -11.95 -11.84
N GLU A 19 6.06 -10.73 -11.32
CA GLU A 19 7.13 -9.81 -11.68
C GLU A 19 8.49 -10.23 -11.08
N LEU A 20 8.52 -10.87 -9.91
CA LEU A 20 9.73 -11.51 -9.37
C LEU A 20 10.19 -12.70 -10.22
N VAL A 21 9.27 -13.58 -10.63
CA VAL A 21 9.59 -14.75 -11.48
C VAL A 21 10.13 -14.28 -12.84
N LYS A 22 9.48 -13.28 -13.46
CA LYS A 22 9.90 -12.67 -14.73
C LYS A 22 11.31 -12.09 -14.68
N ARG A 23 11.76 -11.62 -13.52
CA ARG A 23 13.13 -11.11 -13.26
C ARG A 23 14.13 -12.20 -12.86
N GLY A 24 13.70 -13.45 -12.79
CA GLY A 24 14.58 -14.60 -12.51
C GLY A 24 14.91 -14.79 -11.04
N HIS A 25 14.11 -14.24 -10.11
CA HIS A 25 14.25 -14.52 -8.69
C HIS A 25 13.70 -15.93 -8.35
N ASN A 26 14.22 -16.53 -7.27
CA ASN A 26 13.67 -17.77 -6.74
C ASN A 26 12.56 -17.41 -5.77
N VAL A 27 11.31 -17.70 -6.13
CA VAL A 27 10.12 -17.25 -5.42
C VAL A 27 9.40 -18.44 -4.81
N THR A 28 8.98 -18.31 -3.55
CA THR A 28 8.03 -19.23 -2.93
C THR A 28 6.81 -18.46 -2.45
N VAL A 29 5.64 -18.86 -2.95
CA VAL A 29 4.34 -18.37 -2.48
C VAL A 29 4.01 -19.03 -1.16
N MET A 30 3.67 -18.21 -0.17
CA MET A 30 3.29 -18.67 1.16
C MET A 30 1.91 -18.12 1.52
N ASP A 31 0.91 -19.00 1.57
CA ASP A 31 -0.48 -18.60 1.80
C ASP A 31 -1.30 -19.75 2.42
N LEU A 32 -2.55 -19.47 2.82
CA LEU A 32 -3.50 -20.47 3.29
C LEU A 32 -4.02 -21.35 2.15
N VAL A 33 -4.14 -20.77 0.96
CA VAL A 33 -4.69 -21.38 -0.26
C VAL A 33 -3.70 -21.19 -1.40
N PRO A 34 -3.39 -22.22 -2.20
CA PRO A 34 -2.48 -22.07 -3.33
C PRO A 34 -3.05 -21.14 -4.41
N PRO A 35 -2.21 -20.41 -5.16
CA PRO A 35 -2.65 -19.63 -6.29
C PRO A 35 -3.08 -20.55 -7.44
N ASN A 36 -3.89 -20.01 -8.35
CA ASN A 36 -4.26 -20.68 -9.58
C ASN A 36 -4.15 -19.68 -10.75
N PRO A 37 -3.25 -19.88 -11.72
CA PRO A 37 -2.28 -20.99 -11.83
C PRO A 37 -1.15 -20.92 -10.79
N LEU A 38 -0.51 -22.06 -10.53
CA LEU A 38 0.69 -22.14 -9.70
C LEU A 38 1.93 -21.92 -10.57
N GLU A 39 2.54 -20.73 -10.46
CA GLU A 39 3.70 -20.32 -11.28
C GLU A 39 5.05 -20.47 -10.54
N SER A 40 5.03 -20.81 -9.25
CA SER A 40 6.22 -20.93 -8.39
C SER A 40 5.97 -21.94 -7.26
N ASP A 41 7.00 -22.22 -6.45
CA ASP A 41 6.84 -23.13 -5.30
C ASP A 41 5.79 -22.61 -4.32
N PHE A 42 4.99 -23.50 -3.73
CA PHE A 42 3.97 -23.14 -2.75
C PHE A 42 4.22 -23.83 -1.41
N VAL A 43 4.12 -23.06 -0.33
CA VAL A 43 4.15 -23.57 1.03
C VAL A 43 2.95 -23.03 1.80
N LYS A 44 2.13 -23.93 2.34
CA LYS A 44 1.01 -23.50 3.17
C LYS A 44 1.51 -22.90 4.49
N VAL A 45 1.06 -21.69 4.82
CA VAL A 45 1.32 -21.01 6.10
C VAL A 45 0.05 -20.37 6.64
N ASP A 46 -0.08 -20.32 7.96
CA ASP A 46 -1.04 -19.46 8.67
C ASP A 46 -0.21 -18.47 9.50
N LEU A 47 -0.34 -17.17 9.24
CA LEU A 47 0.43 -16.13 9.93
C LEU A 47 0.13 -16.10 11.43
N ARG A 48 -1.01 -16.63 11.87
CA ARG A 48 -1.33 -16.77 13.30
C ARG A 48 -0.39 -17.76 14.00
N GLU A 49 0.23 -18.67 13.23
CA GLU A 49 1.25 -19.61 13.71
C GLU A 49 2.66 -19.05 13.46
N VAL A 50 3.02 -17.99 14.19
CA VAL A 50 4.30 -17.26 14.02
C VAL A 50 5.52 -18.18 14.02
N ASP A 51 5.56 -19.16 14.93
CA ASP A 51 6.70 -20.07 15.07
C ASP A 51 6.85 -21.04 13.89
N ASN A 52 5.72 -21.58 13.42
CA ASN A 52 5.67 -22.43 12.24
C ASN A 52 6.10 -21.65 11.01
N THR A 53 5.57 -20.44 10.84
CA THR A 53 5.93 -19.53 9.74
C THR A 53 7.42 -19.20 9.78
N ALA A 54 7.96 -18.78 10.92
CA ALA A 54 9.38 -18.47 11.08
C ALA A 54 10.29 -19.65 10.70
N SER A 55 9.92 -20.88 11.06
CA SER A 55 10.71 -22.08 10.72
C SER A 55 10.87 -22.29 9.20
N LYS A 56 9.85 -21.90 8.42
CA LYS A 56 9.82 -22.01 6.95
C LYS A 56 10.55 -20.88 6.25
N LEU A 57 10.78 -19.76 6.95
CA LEU A 57 11.40 -18.55 6.39
C LEU A 57 12.94 -18.55 6.43
N ARG A 58 13.58 -19.36 7.28
CA ARG A 58 15.03 -19.31 7.57
C ARG A 58 16.00 -19.39 6.37
N THR A 59 15.54 -19.87 5.22
CA THR A 59 16.39 -20.05 4.02
C THR A 59 16.20 -18.98 2.96
N PHE A 60 15.34 -17.99 3.23
CA PHE A 60 15.05 -16.88 2.35
C PHE A 60 15.92 -15.67 2.69
N ASP A 61 16.14 -14.81 1.70
CA ASP A 61 16.90 -13.58 1.86
C ASP A 61 15.98 -12.38 2.21
N LEU A 62 14.73 -12.44 1.76
CA LEU A 62 13.70 -11.41 1.94
C LEU A 62 12.31 -12.05 2.05
N VAL A 63 11.50 -11.49 2.94
CA VAL A 63 10.05 -11.70 3.02
C VAL A 63 9.35 -10.48 2.46
N ILE A 64 8.45 -10.69 1.50
CA ILE A 64 7.49 -9.66 1.06
C ILE A 64 6.11 -10.09 1.54
N ASN A 65 5.51 -9.30 2.42
CA ASN A 65 4.19 -9.53 2.96
C ASN A 65 3.14 -8.72 2.19
N SER A 66 2.32 -9.44 1.43
CA SER A 66 1.13 -8.92 0.74
C SER A 66 -0.16 -9.54 1.29
N ALA A 67 -0.11 -10.14 2.48
CA ALA A 67 -1.31 -10.59 3.18
C ALA A 67 -2.09 -9.40 3.75
N GLN A 68 -3.27 -9.67 4.31
CA GLN A 68 -4.06 -8.61 4.93
C GLN A 68 -3.29 -7.96 6.10
N TYR A 69 -3.32 -6.63 6.18
CA TYR A 69 -2.49 -5.82 7.07
C TYR A 69 -2.65 -6.15 8.56
N TYR A 70 -3.79 -6.73 8.95
CA TYR A 70 -4.01 -7.25 10.30
C TYR A 70 -2.92 -8.22 10.76
N PHE A 71 -2.26 -8.90 9.81
CA PHE A 71 -1.22 -9.89 10.06
C PHE A 71 0.22 -9.33 9.91
N ASN A 72 0.39 -8.01 9.73
CA ASN A 72 1.72 -7.42 9.57
C ASN A 72 2.62 -7.69 10.79
N MET A 73 2.07 -7.60 12.00
CA MET A 73 2.85 -7.84 13.23
C MET A 73 3.31 -9.30 13.34
N GLU A 74 2.43 -10.24 13.00
CA GLU A 74 2.74 -11.66 12.96
C GLU A 74 3.81 -11.97 11.92
N ALA A 75 3.68 -11.42 10.71
CA ALA A 75 4.64 -11.57 9.63
C ALA A 75 6.01 -10.97 9.98
N MET A 76 6.04 -9.78 10.59
CA MET A 76 7.27 -9.15 11.07
C MET A 76 7.93 -9.98 12.17
N ARG A 77 7.17 -10.47 13.15
CA ARG A 77 7.71 -11.35 14.22
C ARG A 77 8.25 -12.64 13.65
N ALA A 78 7.58 -13.24 12.67
CA ALA A 78 8.06 -14.45 12.01
C ALA A 78 9.37 -14.20 11.24
N SER A 79 9.47 -13.07 10.53
CA SER A 79 10.67 -12.67 9.77
C SER A 79 11.85 -12.37 10.70
N LEU A 80 11.61 -11.60 11.76
CA LEU A 80 12.60 -11.31 12.81
C LEU A 80 13.12 -12.61 13.46
N LYS A 81 12.23 -13.53 13.85
CA LYS A 81 12.62 -14.83 14.42
C LYS A 81 13.36 -15.73 13.43
N ALA A 82 13.10 -15.57 12.14
CA ALA A 82 13.80 -16.29 11.09
C ALA A 82 15.17 -15.70 10.74
N GLY A 83 15.46 -14.47 11.17
CA GLY A 83 16.68 -13.76 10.79
C GLY A 83 16.64 -13.21 9.36
N VAL A 84 15.46 -12.83 8.86
CA VAL A 84 15.23 -12.47 7.45
C VAL A 84 14.68 -11.04 7.34
N ASN A 85 15.15 -10.31 6.33
CA ASN A 85 14.65 -8.98 6.01
C ASN A 85 13.16 -9.03 5.66
N TYR A 86 12.46 -7.94 5.92
CA TYR A 86 11.02 -7.84 5.74
C TYR A 86 10.65 -6.63 4.88
N MET A 87 9.62 -6.80 4.06
CA MET A 87 8.96 -5.73 3.33
C MET A 87 7.45 -5.98 3.33
N ASP A 88 6.62 -4.94 3.36
CA ASP A 88 5.18 -5.05 3.10
C ASP A 88 4.62 -3.86 2.31
N LEU A 89 3.30 -3.86 2.13
CA LEU A 89 2.56 -2.88 1.33
C LEU A 89 1.88 -1.79 2.20
N GLY A 90 2.07 -1.82 3.52
CA GLY A 90 1.45 -0.87 4.45
C GLY A 90 0.40 -1.50 5.37
N GLY A 91 -0.21 -0.68 6.24
CA GLY A 91 -1.21 -1.17 7.20
C GLY A 91 -2.07 -0.10 7.84
N LEU A 92 -2.36 0.97 7.11
CA LEU A 92 -3.01 2.18 7.62
C LEU A 92 -2.17 2.82 8.74
N PHE A 93 -2.66 3.93 9.29
CA PHE A 93 -1.95 4.69 10.31
C PHE A 93 -1.58 3.85 11.54
N TRP A 94 -2.54 3.12 12.11
CA TRP A 94 -2.36 2.44 13.40
C TRP A 94 -1.44 1.22 13.34
N MET A 95 -1.54 0.39 12.29
CA MET A 95 -0.64 -0.75 12.16
C MET A 95 0.77 -0.26 11.88
N THR A 96 0.94 0.71 10.98
CA THR A 96 2.25 1.29 10.68
C THR A 96 2.93 1.80 11.97
N ARG A 97 2.18 2.47 12.86
CA ARG A 97 2.71 2.88 14.18
C ARG A 97 3.15 1.71 15.05
N LYS A 98 2.37 0.62 15.11
CA LYS A 98 2.76 -0.60 15.85
C LYS A 98 3.99 -1.26 15.25
N GLN A 99 4.11 -1.29 13.92
CA GLN A 99 5.26 -1.87 13.24
C GLN A 99 6.53 -1.09 13.57
N LEU A 100 6.46 0.24 13.59
CA LEU A 100 7.59 1.11 13.98
C LEU A 100 8.09 0.86 15.42
N GLU A 101 7.27 0.30 16.31
CA GLU A 101 7.72 -0.07 17.67
C GLU A 101 8.78 -1.18 17.66
N LEU A 102 8.79 -2.04 16.63
CA LEU A 102 9.78 -3.11 16.46
C LEU A 102 11.14 -2.60 15.92
N HIS A 103 11.31 -1.29 15.72
CA HIS A 103 12.52 -0.70 15.15
C HIS A 103 13.81 -1.20 15.83
N LYS A 104 13.86 -1.14 17.17
CA LYS A 104 15.06 -1.55 17.93
C LYS A 104 15.33 -3.06 17.86
N GLU A 105 14.29 -3.87 17.70
CA GLU A 105 14.44 -5.32 17.61
C GLU A 105 15.05 -5.71 16.26
N PHE A 106 14.56 -5.12 15.16
CA PHE A 106 15.15 -5.31 13.83
C PHE A 106 16.58 -4.75 13.74
N GLU A 107 16.82 -3.55 14.28
CA GLU A 107 18.14 -2.93 14.31
C GLU A 107 19.16 -3.80 15.04
N LYS A 108 18.79 -4.34 16.20
CA LYS A 108 19.67 -5.21 16.99
C LYS A 108 20.10 -6.48 16.24
N GLU A 109 19.23 -7.04 15.42
CA GLU A 109 19.51 -8.23 14.61
C GLU A 109 20.19 -7.89 13.27
N GLY A 110 20.45 -6.61 12.98
CA GLY A 110 21.04 -6.16 11.72
C GLY A 110 20.12 -6.39 10.52
N LEU A 111 18.80 -6.36 10.75
CA LEU A 111 17.77 -6.62 9.73
C LEU A 111 17.04 -5.34 9.37
N LEU A 112 16.63 -5.24 8.10
CA LEU A 112 15.72 -4.22 7.61
C LEU A 112 14.28 -4.74 7.58
N ALA A 113 13.35 -3.92 8.09
CA ALA A 113 11.93 -4.00 7.79
C ALA A 113 11.49 -2.73 7.05
N LEU A 114 11.29 -2.83 5.74
CA LEU A 114 10.74 -1.75 4.92
C LEU A 114 9.20 -1.81 4.94
N VAL A 115 8.57 -0.91 5.68
CA VAL A 115 7.10 -0.92 5.85
C VAL A 115 6.43 0.07 4.91
N GLY A 116 5.39 -0.35 4.21
CA GLY A 116 4.62 0.51 3.31
C GLY A 116 5.28 0.76 1.96
N MET A 117 5.68 -0.29 1.24
CA MET A 117 6.28 -0.22 -0.10
C MET A 117 5.33 -0.73 -1.19
N GLY A 118 4.12 -0.18 -1.24
CA GLY A 118 3.14 -0.37 -2.31
C GLY A 118 3.07 0.84 -3.24
N ALA A 119 1.86 1.23 -3.66
CA ALA A 119 1.59 2.47 -4.37
C ALA A 119 1.53 3.62 -3.36
N GLU A 120 0.52 3.56 -2.49
CA GLU A 120 0.33 4.39 -1.31
C GLU A 120 0.10 3.48 -0.11
N PRO A 121 0.92 3.57 0.95
CA PRO A 121 2.25 4.19 0.98
C PRO A 121 3.22 3.46 0.04
N GLY A 122 4.25 4.18 -0.43
CA GLY A 122 5.30 3.61 -1.27
C GLY A 122 5.82 4.59 -2.29
N VAL A 123 5.24 4.58 -3.48
CA VAL A 123 5.56 5.52 -4.56
C VAL A 123 5.40 6.96 -4.10
N THR A 124 4.31 7.30 -3.41
CA THR A 124 4.08 8.64 -2.81
C THR A 124 5.18 9.03 -1.83
N ASN A 125 5.64 8.10 -0.98
CA ASN A 125 6.74 8.32 -0.05
C ASN A 125 8.05 8.65 -0.79
N VAL A 126 8.37 7.89 -1.85
CA VAL A 126 9.60 8.09 -2.64
C VAL A 126 9.54 9.41 -3.43
N ILE A 127 8.37 9.75 -3.99
CA ILE A 127 8.13 11.05 -4.63
C ILE A 127 8.31 12.20 -3.61
N ALA A 128 7.71 12.10 -2.43
CA ALA A 128 7.85 13.11 -1.37
C ALA A 128 9.31 13.29 -0.94
N ARG A 129 10.08 12.19 -0.85
CA ARG A 129 11.53 12.25 -0.62
C ARG A 129 12.24 13.03 -1.72
N LYS A 130 11.99 12.72 -2.99
CA LYS A 130 12.58 13.44 -4.14
C LYS A 130 12.26 14.93 -4.08
N MET A 131 10.99 15.27 -3.88
CA MET A 131 10.54 16.66 -3.83
C MET A 131 11.21 17.42 -2.67
N ARG A 132 11.40 16.78 -1.51
CA ARG A 132 12.16 17.36 -0.40
C ARG A 132 13.63 17.58 -0.76
N GLU A 133 14.28 16.63 -1.43
CA GLU A 133 15.68 16.74 -1.85
C GLU A 133 15.88 17.89 -2.86
N GLU A 134 14.89 18.15 -3.72
CA GLU A 134 14.97 19.15 -4.79
C GLU A 134 14.48 20.55 -4.38
N TYR A 135 13.42 20.64 -3.56
CA TYR A 135 12.73 21.89 -3.24
C TYR A 135 12.73 22.23 -1.74
N GLY A 136 13.30 21.37 -0.89
CA GLY A 136 13.35 21.56 0.56
C GLY A 136 12.03 21.22 1.27
N ILE A 137 11.93 21.57 2.55
CA ILE A 137 10.80 21.22 3.42
C ILE A 137 9.60 22.14 3.12
N PRO A 138 8.43 21.59 2.77
CA PRO A 138 7.23 22.39 2.52
C PRO A 138 6.51 22.78 3.82
N ARG A 139 5.66 23.81 3.76
CA ARG A 139 4.74 24.18 4.84
C ARG A 139 3.61 23.17 4.99
N GLU A 140 3.06 22.68 3.88
CA GLU A 140 2.01 21.65 3.89
C GLU A 140 2.31 20.54 2.89
N ILE A 141 1.88 19.32 3.21
CA ILE A 141 1.91 18.17 2.29
C ILE A 141 0.48 17.64 2.16
N HIS A 142 -0.01 17.55 0.93
CA HIS A 142 -1.31 16.96 0.63
C HIS A 142 -1.11 15.75 -0.28
N LEU A 143 -1.63 14.61 0.14
CA LEU A 143 -1.65 13.38 -0.65
C LEU A 143 -3.05 13.16 -1.18
N ARG A 144 -3.19 13.01 -2.50
CA ARG A 144 -4.49 12.79 -3.15
C ARG A 144 -4.42 11.58 -4.04
N ASP A 145 -5.27 10.60 -3.75
CA ASP A 145 -5.44 9.43 -4.60
C ASP A 145 -6.79 9.47 -5.33
N GLY A 146 -6.81 8.92 -6.53
CA GLY A 146 -7.86 9.07 -7.51
C GLY A 146 -7.88 7.92 -8.51
N TRP A 147 -9.00 7.21 -8.62
CA TRP A 147 -9.15 6.16 -9.63
C TRP A 147 -10.41 6.29 -10.49
N ARG A 148 -10.35 5.71 -11.69
CA ARG A 148 -11.49 5.62 -12.62
C ARG A 148 -11.56 4.25 -13.26
N SER A 149 -12.76 3.71 -13.23
CA SER A 149 -13.13 2.43 -13.82
C SER A 149 -14.51 2.55 -14.48
N THR A 150 -14.78 1.78 -15.53
CA THR A 150 -16.16 1.56 -16.03
C THR A 150 -16.85 0.38 -15.35
N LEU A 151 -16.11 -0.37 -14.54
CA LEU A 151 -16.57 -1.49 -13.73
C LEU A 151 -16.74 -1.06 -12.26
N ASP A 152 -17.77 -1.57 -11.60
CA ASP A 152 -18.03 -1.35 -10.16
C ASP A 152 -17.44 -2.46 -9.28
N ASN A 153 -16.46 -3.21 -9.80
CA ASN A 153 -15.82 -4.31 -9.11
C ASN A 153 -14.86 -3.79 -8.04
N VAL A 154 -14.87 -4.42 -6.87
CA VAL A 154 -13.86 -4.20 -5.84
C VAL A 154 -12.60 -4.96 -6.19
N ASN A 155 -11.51 -4.24 -6.38
CA ASN A 155 -10.27 -4.72 -6.97
C ASN A 155 -9.09 -4.82 -5.99
N TRP A 156 -9.28 -4.42 -4.73
CA TRP A 156 -8.38 -4.75 -3.61
C TRP A 156 -9.14 -5.23 -2.37
N SER A 157 -8.48 -5.20 -1.21
CA SER A 157 -9.01 -5.77 0.04
C SER A 157 -10.29 -5.08 0.52
N VAL A 158 -11.42 -5.79 0.42
CA VAL A 158 -12.72 -5.34 0.94
C VAL A 158 -12.63 -4.95 2.41
N ASP A 159 -11.94 -5.73 3.24
CA ASP A 159 -11.83 -5.43 4.68
C ASP A 159 -11.06 -4.11 4.91
N THR A 160 -10.06 -3.80 4.08
CA THR A 160 -9.30 -2.54 4.17
C THR A 160 -10.15 -1.35 3.73
N GLN A 161 -10.87 -1.47 2.61
CA GLN A 161 -11.82 -0.44 2.14
C GLN A 161 -12.90 -0.11 3.18
N LEU A 162 -13.40 -1.13 3.87
CA LEU A 162 -14.36 -0.92 4.96
C LEU A 162 -13.71 -0.24 6.17
N ASP A 163 -12.44 -0.50 6.46
CA ASP A 163 -11.70 0.21 7.52
C ASP A 163 -11.49 1.67 7.16
N GLU A 164 -11.08 1.98 5.92
CA GLU A 164 -10.94 3.35 5.40
C GLU A 164 -12.25 4.13 5.49
N ALA A 165 -13.37 3.45 5.21
CA ALA A 165 -14.71 4.03 5.30
C ALA A 165 -15.26 4.19 6.73
N THR A 166 -14.65 3.56 7.75
CA THR A 166 -15.23 3.50 9.11
C THR A 166 -14.33 3.95 10.25
N MET A 167 -13.01 3.97 10.06
CA MET A 167 -12.07 4.42 11.07
C MET A 167 -11.81 5.92 10.96
N ASP A 168 -11.56 6.57 12.11
CA ASP A 168 -11.19 7.98 12.13
C ASP A 168 -9.83 8.20 11.44
N ALA A 169 -9.77 9.22 10.61
CA ALA A 169 -8.64 9.63 9.82
C ALA A 169 -7.73 10.61 10.57
N PRO A 170 -6.40 10.36 10.64
CA PRO A 170 -5.45 11.31 11.19
C PRO A 170 -5.17 12.45 10.21
N ILE A 171 -5.04 13.66 10.74
CA ILE A 171 -4.45 14.82 10.07
C ILE A 171 -3.34 15.35 10.98
N TRP A 172 -2.18 15.62 10.40
CA TRP A 172 -1.13 16.36 11.08
C TRP A 172 -1.40 17.86 10.94
N ASP A 173 -1.48 18.57 12.07
CA ASP A 173 -1.65 20.03 12.15
C ASP A 173 -0.89 20.55 13.38
N GLY A 174 0.45 20.44 13.33
CA GLY A 174 1.36 20.57 14.47
C GLY A 174 1.30 19.41 15.48
N GLU A 175 0.16 18.73 15.55
CA GLU A 175 -0.09 17.49 16.28
C GLU A 175 -1.07 16.62 15.47
N ILE A 176 -1.18 15.33 15.81
CA ILE A 176 -2.14 14.43 15.15
C ILE A 176 -3.54 14.66 15.72
N LYS A 177 -4.48 15.02 14.85
CA LYS A 177 -5.91 15.17 15.16
C LYS A 177 -6.71 14.16 14.34
N PHE A 178 -7.73 13.56 14.96
CA PHE A 178 -8.58 12.56 14.33
C PHE A 178 -9.91 13.14 13.92
N PHE A 179 -10.38 12.76 12.74
CA PHE A 179 -11.65 13.20 12.18
C PHE A 179 -12.43 11.99 11.65
N PRO A 180 -13.78 12.00 11.70
CA PRO A 180 -14.55 10.93 11.09
C PRO A 180 -14.23 10.76 9.60
N PRO A 181 -14.26 9.52 9.07
CA PRO A 181 -14.08 9.29 7.64
C PRO A 181 -15.16 10.04 6.86
N PHE A 182 -14.82 10.53 5.66
CA PHE A 182 -15.69 11.33 4.79
C PHE A 182 -16.17 12.68 5.39
N SER A 183 -15.62 13.11 6.53
CA SER A 183 -15.96 14.42 7.13
C SER A 183 -15.45 15.62 6.31
N ARG A 184 -14.47 15.40 5.43
CA ARG A 184 -13.96 16.37 4.46
C ARG A 184 -14.00 15.77 3.07
N GLN A 185 -14.19 16.63 2.08
CA GLN A 185 -14.22 16.27 0.67
C GLN A 185 -13.73 17.44 -0.18
N GLU A 186 -13.15 17.16 -1.33
CA GLU A 186 -12.81 18.15 -2.34
C GLU A 186 -12.80 17.56 -3.75
N GLU A 187 -12.99 18.41 -4.76
CA GLU A 187 -12.80 18.01 -6.16
C GLU A 187 -11.35 18.28 -6.57
N VAL A 188 -10.67 17.24 -7.04
CA VAL A 188 -9.26 17.28 -7.46
C VAL A 188 -9.19 17.01 -8.95
N GLU A 189 -8.42 17.82 -9.68
CA GLU A 189 -8.13 17.60 -11.10
C GLU A 189 -6.92 16.66 -11.24
N PHE A 190 -7.17 15.41 -11.61
CA PHE A 190 -6.14 14.46 -12.00
C PHE A 190 -5.97 14.45 -13.52
N SER A 191 -4.87 13.88 -13.99
CA SER A 191 -4.64 13.65 -15.42
C SER A 191 -5.64 12.66 -16.03
N ILE A 192 -6.35 11.91 -15.17
CA ILE A 192 -7.50 11.04 -15.54
C ILE A 192 -8.87 11.75 -15.40
N GLY A 193 -8.86 13.06 -15.10
CA GLY A 193 -10.04 13.93 -14.98
C GLY A 193 -10.36 14.32 -13.53
N LYS A 194 -11.45 15.07 -13.37
CA LYS A 194 -11.94 15.52 -12.05
C LYS A 194 -12.52 14.37 -11.25
N ILE A 195 -11.99 14.18 -10.04
CA ILE A 195 -12.43 13.16 -9.09
C ILE A 195 -12.72 13.83 -7.75
N ARG A 196 -13.81 13.39 -7.11
CA ARG A 196 -14.13 13.80 -5.75
C ARG A 196 -13.41 12.90 -4.77
N THR A 197 -12.59 13.50 -3.92
CA THR A 197 -11.80 12.81 -2.90
C THR A 197 -12.37 13.10 -1.51
N TYR A 198 -12.13 12.19 -0.58
CA TYR A 198 -12.65 12.18 0.78
C TYR A 198 -11.55 11.88 1.77
N LEU A 199 -11.66 12.46 2.96
CA LEU A 199 -10.74 12.18 4.06
C LEU A 199 -10.95 10.75 4.60
N THR A 200 -9.89 9.96 4.60
CA THR A 200 -9.84 8.59 5.14
C THR A 200 -8.54 8.34 5.91
N ILE A 201 -8.47 7.22 6.61
CA ILE A 201 -7.27 6.81 7.34
C ILE A 201 -6.22 6.25 6.38
N HIS A 202 -4.96 6.67 6.52
CA HIS A 202 -3.89 6.17 5.65
C HIS A 202 -2.50 6.13 6.33
N SER A 203 -1.57 5.36 5.76
CA SER A 203 -0.30 4.98 6.42
C SER A 203 0.72 6.12 6.51
N GLU A 204 0.80 7.00 5.52
CA GLU A 204 1.82 8.05 5.39
C GLU A 204 1.82 8.99 6.60
N LEU A 205 0.64 9.22 7.20
CA LEU A 205 0.51 10.05 8.40
C LEU A 205 1.23 9.46 9.62
N ALA A 206 1.58 8.17 9.61
CA ALA A 206 2.38 7.55 10.66
C ALA A 206 3.87 7.89 10.54
N THR A 207 4.37 8.24 9.35
CA THR A 207 5.81 8.40 9.08
C THR A 207 6.18 9.81 8.64
N PHE A 208 5.36 10.44 7.78
CA PHE A 208 5.61 11.76 7.19
C PHE A 208 5.91 12.84 8.23
N PRO A 209 5.17 12.99 9.35
CA PRO A 209 5.50 14.00 10.35
C PRO A 209 6.95 13.91 10.87
N SER A 210 7.49 12.69 11.00
CA SER A 210 8.87 12.47 11.41
C SER A 210 9.88 12.59 10.26
N SER A 211 9.46 12.29 9.04
CA SER A 211 10.30 12.31 7.83
C SER A 211 10.47 13.72 7.25
N PHE A 212 9.50 14.61 7.48
CA PHE A 212 9.47 15.99 6.99
C PHE A 212 9.35 16.98 8.16
N PRO A 213 10.36 17.07 9.05
CA PRO A 213 10.29 17.96 10.21
C PRO A 213 10.21 19.42 9.78
N GLY A 214 9.25 20.16 10.31
CA GLY A 214 8.98 21.56 9.96
C GLY A 214 7.75 21.78 9.08
N THR A 215 7.19 20.71 8.51
CA THR A 215 5.88 20.75 7.86
C THR A 215 4.77 20.95 8.90
N LEU A 216 3.94 21.97 8.67
CA LEU A 216 2.88 22.39 9.59
C LEU A 216 1.65 21.50 9.46
N LYS A 217 1.31 21.09 8.23
CA LYS A 217 0.10 20.31 7.96
C LYS A 217 0.35 19.18 6.97
N ILE A 218 -0.18 18.00 7.27
CA ILE A 218 -0.17 16.83 6.38
C ILE A 218 -1.55 16.19 6.40
N ASP A 219 -2.12 15.93 5.22
CA ASP A 219 -3.37 15.16 5.09
C ASP A 219 -3.38 14.23 3.87
N TRP A 220 -4.28 13.25 3.96
CA TRP A 220 -4.55 12.26 2.94
C TRP A 220 -6.03 12.32 2.55
N MET A 221 -6.33 12.23 1.26
CA MET A 221 -7.70 12.05 0.78
C MET A 221 -7.69 11.17 -0.48
N GLU A 222 -8.72 10.36 -0.64
CA GLU A 222 -8.85 9.42 -1.76
C GLU A 222 -10.27 9.39 -2.33
N GLY A 223 -10.44 8.91 -3.56
CA GLY A 223 -11.77 8.63 -4.10
C GLY A 223 -11.73 8.19 -5.55
N GLY A 224 -12.88 7.79 -6.07
CA GLY A 224 -12.97 7.29 -7.43
C GLY A 224 -14.28 6.57 -7.71
N THR A 225 -14.34 5.86 -8.83
CA THR A 225 -15.52 5.06 -9.21
C THR A 225 -15.94 4.15 -8.05
N GLY A 226 -17.18 4.29 -7.60
CA GLY A 226 -17.79 3.41 -6.58
C GLY A 226 -17.47 3.74 -5.12
N PHE A 227 -16.66 4.76 -4.82
CA PHE A 227 -16.18 4.99 -3.45
C PHE A 227 -17.28 5.36 -2.45
N GLU A 228 -18.28 6.15 -2.85
CA GLU A 228 -19.43 6.45 -1.99
C GLU A 228 -20.31 5.22 -1.72
N CYS A 229 -20.32 4.23 -2.63
CA CYS A 229 -20.98 2.94 -2.39
C CYS A 229 -20.25 2.16 -1.30
N ILE A 230 -18.92 2.14 -1.33
CA ILE A 230 -18.09 1.54 -0.27
C ILE A 230 -18.35 2.21 1.07
N PHE A 231 -18.47 3.54 1.10
CA PHE A 231 -18.80 4.25 2.33
C PHE A 231 -20.16 3.83 2.91
N LEU A 232 -21.18 3.69 2.06
CA LEU A 232 -22.48 3.17 2.48
C LEU A 232 -22.38 1.73 3.00
N LEU A 233 -21.63 0.86 2.32
CA LEU A 233 -21.37 -0.50 2.76
C LEU A 233 -20.62 -0.53 4.10
N GLY A 234 -19.65 0.38 4.31
CA GLY A 234 -18.93 0.56 5.58
C GLY A 234 -19.87 0.86 6.74
N LYS A 235 -20.86 1.74 6.54
CA LYS A 235 -21.86 2.05 7.57
C LYS A 235 -22.74 0.86 7.96
N ILE A 236 -22.98 -0.07 7.05
CA ILE A 236 -23.89 -1.21 7.26
C ILE A 236 -23.12 -2.45 7.73
N PHE A 237 -21.97 -2.72 7.11
CA PHE A 237 -21.21 -3.97 7.25
C PHE A 237 -19.86 -3.81 7.93
N GLY A 238 -19.40 -2.59 8.17
CA GLY A 238 -18.06 -2.32 8.72
C GLY A 238 -17.85 -2.85 10.14
N SER A 239 -18.91 -3.10 10.92
CA SER A 239 -18.81 -3.76 12.24
C SER A 239 -20.08 -4.51 12.61
N GLY A 240 -20.00 -5.31 13.67
CA GLY A 240 -21.14 -6.02 14.25
C GLY A 240 -21.45 -7.38 13.61
N GLU A 241 -22.57 -7.94 14.03
CA GLU A 241 -23.04 -9.28 13.64
C GLU A 241 -24.51 -9.24 13.22
N VAL A 242 -24.85 -10.00 12.19
CA VAL A 242 -26.22 -10.19 11.70
C VAL A 242 -26.55 -11.67 11.84
N ARG A 243 -27.55 -11.98 12.68
CA ARG A 243 -28.00 -13.37 12.94
C ARG A 243 -26.86 -14.32 13.36
N GLY A 244 -25.91 -13.82 14.17
CA GLY A 244 -24.77 -14.60 14.67
C GLY A 244 -23.63 -14.81 13.67
N THR A 245 -23.67 -14.13 12.52
CA THR A 245 -22.56 -14.10 11.55
C THR A 245 -21.96 -12.70 11.51
N LYS A 246 -20.63 -12.58 11.42
CA LYS A 246 -19.96 -11.28 11.28
C LYS A 246 -20.44 -10.58 10.02
N SER A 247 -20.81 -9.31 10.16
CA SER A 247 -21.42 -8.53 9.07
C SER A 247 -20.51 -8.48 7.82
N ARG A 248 -19.21 -8.28 8.01
CA ARG A 248 -18.21 -8.30 6.92
C ARG A 248 -18.13 -9.63 6.19
N ASP A 249 -18.26 -10.74 6.89
CA ASP A 249 -18.17 -12.07 6.28
C ASP A 249 -19.38 -12.31 5.35
N LEU A 250 -20.58 -11.92 5.80
CA LEU A 250 -21.79 -11.95 4.99
C LEU A 250 -21.66 -11.08 3.72
N LEU A 251 -21.14 -9.85 3.86
CA LEU A 251 -20.91 -8.95 2.71
C LEU A 251 -19.94 -9.58 1.71
N LYS A 252 -18.78 -10.08 2.17
CA LYS A 252 -17.77 -10.68 1.30
C LYS A 252 -18.30 -11.93 0.59
N GLU A 253 -19.12 -12.74 1.25
CA GLU A 253 -19.76 -13.90 0.63
C GLU A 253 -20.75 -13.46 -0.47
N ALA A 254 -21.63 -12.49 -0.17
CA ALA A 254 -22.56 -11.95 -1.15
C ALA A 254 -21.86 -11.32 -2.36
N MET A 255 -20.79 -10.54 -2.14
CA MET A 255 -19.99 -9.96 -3.21
C MET A 255 -19.30 -11.02 -4.07
N ARG A 256 -18.76 -12.09 -3.46
CA ARG A 256 -18.19 -13.22 -4.20
C ARG A 256 -19.23 -13.93 -5.05
N GLU A 257 -20.41 -14.21 -4.50
CA GLU A 257 -21.51 -14.85 -5.24
C GLU A 257 -21.93 -14.02 -6.47
N LYS A 258 -21.84 -12.68 -6.36
CA LYS A 258 -22.14 -11.75 -7.45
C LYS A 258 -20.96 -11.44 -8.37
N GLY A 259 -19.77 -11.99 -8.12
CA GLY A 259 -18.58 -11.72 -8.93
C GLY A 259 -18.07 -10.29 -8.83
N LEU A 260 -18.30 -9.61 -7.69
CA LEU A 260 -17.93 -8.21 -7.47
C LEU A 260 -16.52 -8.04 -6.86
N ILE A 261 -15.77 -9.12 -6.62
CA ILE A 261 -14.41 -9.06 -6.08
C ILE A 261 -13.42 -9.57 -7.14
N GLY A 262 -12.46 -8.71 -7.50
CA GLY A 262 -11.52 -8.94 -8.59
C GLY A 262 -12.20 -8.98 -9.96
N TYR A 263 -11.47 -9.43 -10.97
CA TYR A 263 -11.89 -9.40 -12.39
C TYR A 263 -12.03 -10.80 -13.00
N SER A 264 -12.67 -11.73 -12.32
CA SER A 264 -12.79 -13.12 -12.81
C SER A 264 -13.53 -13.18 -14.16
N GLY A 265 -12.78 -13.31 -15.26
CA GLY A 265 -13.31 -13.37 -16.62
C GLY A 265 -13.62 -12.01 -17.26
N ILE A 266 -13.22 -10.91 -16.61
CA ILE A 266 -13.42 -9.54 -17.10
C ILE A 266 -12.04 -8.91 -17.31
N THR A 267 -11.87 -8.10 -18.34
CA THR A 267 -10.63 -7.33 -18.52
C THR A 267 -10.66 -6.12 -17.59
N PRO A 268 -9.68 -5.96 -16.68
CA PRO A 268 -9.61 -4.77 -15.84
C PRO A 268 -9.37 -3.52 -16.69
N ASP A 269 -10.04 -2.43 -16.33
CA ASP A 269 -9.94 -1.15 -17.02
C ASP A 269 -9.63 0.03 -16.08
N GLU A 270 -9.47 -0.23 -14.77
CA GLU A 270 -9.22 0.82 -13.80
C GLU A 270 -7.86 1.47 -14.00
N VAL A 271 -7.86 2.80 -14.04
CA VAL A 271 -6.68 3.66 -14.04
C VAL A 271 -6.63 4.41 -12.71
N GLU A 272 -5.49 4.36 -12.05
CA GLU A 272 -5.20 5.03 -10.79
C GLU A 272 -4.23 6.19 -11.02
N ALA A 273 -4.42 7.28 -10.29
CA ALA A 273 -3.54 8.42 -10.27
C ALA A 273 -3.43 9.00 -8.85
N ALA A 274 -2.20 9.17 -8.37
CA ALA A 274 -1.96 9.79 -7.08
C ALA A 274 -1.02 11.00 -7.18
N LYS A 275 -1.30 12.00 -6.35
CA LYS A 275 -0.59 13.27 -6.27
C LYS A 275 0.09 13.44 -4.92
N VAL A 276 1.36 13.84 -4.96
CA VAL A 276 2.08 14.43 -3.83
C VAL A 276 2.16 15.93 -4.06
N ILE A 277 1.54 16.72 -3.18
CA ILE A 277 1.45 18.16 -3.31
C ILE A 277 2.19 18.81 -2.15
N PHE A 278 3.24 19.57 -2.46
CA PHE A 278 4.00 20.37 -1.52
C PHE A 278 3.60 21.83 -1.66
N VAL A 279 3.19 22.44 -0.55
CA VAL A 279 2.79 23.85 -0.49
C VAL A 279 3.85 24.65 0.26
N TYR A 280 4.31 25.73 -0.36
CA TYR A 280 5.22 26.73 0.20
C TYR A 280 4.50 28.08 0.34
N GLU A 281 5.18 29.13 0.79
CA GLU A 281 4.55 30.45 1.00
C GLU A 281 4.04 31.08 -0.30
N GLU A 282 4.79 30.95 -1.38
CA GLU A 282 4.54 31.63 -2.66
C GLU A 282 4.42 30.68 -3.84
N LYS A 283 4.37 29.37 -3.59
CA LYS A 283 4.24 28.37 -4.67
C LYS A 283 3.73 27.03 -4.18
N LYS A 284 3.22 26.25 -5.13
CA LYS A 284 2.85 24.85 -4.97
C LYS A 284 3.62 24.01 -6.00
N ILE A 285 4.11 22.86 -5.56
CA ILE A 285 4.73 21.86 -6.43
C ILE A 285 3.93 20.59 -6.29
N GLU A 286 3.49 20.03 -7.40
CA GLU A 286 2.77 18.77 -7.43
C GLU A 286 3.51 17.75 -8.32
N ALA A 287 3.56 16.53 -7.85
CA ALA A 287 3.98 15.37 -8.62
C ALA A 287 2.81 14.40 -8.71
N GLU A 288 2.51 13.92 -9.90
CA GLU A 288 1.42 12.97 -10.17
C GLU A 288 2.00 11.74 -10.85
N PHE A 289 1.73 10.56 -10.33
CA PHE A 289 1.89 9.33 -11.12
C PHE A 289 0.54 8.83 -11.61
N VAL A 290 0.55 8.11 -12.73
CA VAL A 290 -0.64 7.43 -13.27
C VAL A 290 -0.26 6.00 -13.63
N ALA A 291 -1.04 5.05 -13.14
CA ALA A 291 -0.91 3.63 -13.43
C ALA A 291 -2.13 3.16 -14.23
N THR A 292 -1.89 2.60 -15.41
CA THR A 292 -2.93 2.01 -16.27
C THR A 292 -2.93 0.48 -16.15
N PRO A 293 -4.03 -0.19 -16.55
CA PRO A 293 -4.08 -1.66 -16.56
C PRO A 293 -2.90 -2.29 -17.29
N HIS A 294 -2.36 -3.37 -16.71
CA HIS A 294 -1.24 -4.12 -17.24
C HIS A 294 -1.57 -5.61 -17.32
N GLY A 295 -1.87 -6.09 -18.53
CA GLY A 295 -2.23 -7.48 -18.77
C GLY A 295 -3.55 -7.86 -18.09
N ARG A 296 -3.47 -8.69 -17.04
CA ARG A 296 -4.64 -9.15 -16.25
C ARG A 296 -4.89 -8.34 -14.97
N PHE A 297 -4.09 -7.30 -14.74
CA PHE A 297 -4.15 -6.47 -13.54
C PHE A 297 -4.60 -5.07 -13.91
N ASP A 298 -5.38 -4.44 -13.03
CA ASP A 298 -5.68 -3.02 -13.17
C ASP A 298 -4.47 -2.13 -12.81
N GLY A 299 -4.64 -0.81 -12.88
CA GLY A 299 -3.65 0.18 -12.48
C GLY A 299 -3.16 -0.02 -11.05
N THR A 300 -4.05 0.07 -10.07
CA THR A 300 -3.77 -0.06 -8.62
C THR A 300 -3.03 -1.35 -8.27
N GLN A 301 -3.51 -2.48 -8.77
CA GLN A 301 -2.91 -3.79 -8.58
C GLN A 301 -1.50 -3.83 -9.12
N PHE A 302 -1.30 -3.33 -10.33
CA PHE A 302 -0.01 -3.36 -10.98
C PHE A 302 1.01 -2.48 -10.25
N VAL A 303 0.70 -1.20 -10.01
CA VAL A 303 1.65 -0.28 -9.35
C VAL A 303 1.92 -0.68 -7.90
N THR A 304 0.92 -1.15 -7.16
CA THR A 304 1.15 -1.65 -5.79
C THR A 304 2.04 -2.90 -5.79
N GLY A 305 1.85 -3.81 -6.74
CA GLY A 305 2.60 -5.07 -6.79
C GLY A 305 4.01 -4.96 -7.40
N ILE A 306 4.23 -4.06 -8.36
CA ILE A 306 5.55 -3.87 -8.98
C ILE A 306 6.49 -3.04 -8.09
N SER A 307 5.96 -2.14 -7.28
CA SER A 307 6.72 -1.28 -6.37
C SER A 307 7.68 -2.01 -5.43
N PRO A 308 7.29 -3.05 -4.67
CA PRO A 308 8.23 -3.77 -3.81
C PRO A 308 9.31 -4.53 -4.60
N VAL A 309 9.00 -4.96 -5.83
CA VAL A 309 9.95 -5.63 -6.74
C VAL A 309 11.02 -4.64 -7.21
N LEU A 310 10.62 -3.44 -7.62
CA LEU A 310 11.56 -2.40 -8.04
C LEU A 310 12.36 -1.83 -6.87
N ALA A 311 11.77 -1.73 -5.69
CA ALA A 311 12.48 -1.33 -4.47
C ALA A 311 13.60 -2.34 -4.13
N MET A 312 13.31 -3.63 -4.28
CA MET A 312 14.29 -4.70 -4.12
C MET A 312 15.43 -4.59 -5.15
N ASP A 313 15.11 -4.37 -6.43
CA ASP A 313 16.10 -4.22 -7.51
C ASP A 313 16.97 -2.96 -7.36
N ALA A 314 16.41 -1.89 -6.81
CA ALA A 314 17.13 -0.65 -6.52
C ALA A 314 18.18 -0.81 -5.39
N GLY A 315 18.13 -1.92 -4.65
CA GLY A 315 19.05 -2.24 -3.57
C GLY A 315 18.62 -1.66 -2.23
N LEU A 316 18.13 -2.54 -1.36
CA LEU A 316 17.71 -2.19 0.00
C LEU A 316 18.91 -2.02 0.92
N LYS A 317 18.96 -0.92 1.66
CA LYS A 317 20.02 -0.61 2.63
C LYS A 317 19.43 0.00 3.90
N GLY A 318 19.96 -0.39 5.05
CA GLY A 318 19.53 0.09 6.35
C GLY A 318 19.24 -1.05 7.31
N GLU A 319 18.97 -0.71 8.56
CA GLU A 319 18.64 -1.62 9.64
C GLU A 319 17.50 -0.99 10.47
N GLY A 320 16.70 -1.83 11.13
CA GLY A 320 15.51 -1.42 11.85
C GLY A 320 14.25 -1.37 10.98
N VAL A 321 13.18 -0.83 11.54
CA VAL A 321 11.91 -0.63 10.84
C VAL A 321 11.88 0.78 10.26
N LEU A 322 11.80 0.89 8.93
CA LEU A 322 11.95 2.15 8.19
C LEU A 322 10.90 2.26 7.07
N PRO A 323 10.40 3.47 6.77
CA PRO A 323 9.51 3.72 5.64
C PRO A 323 10.29 4.05 4.34
N PRO A 324 9.64 4.03 3.17
CA PRO A 324 10.32 4.18 1.88
C PRO A 324 11.08 5.50 1.72
N GLU A 325 10.54 6.60 2.25
CA GLU A 325 11.17 7.93 2.19
C GLU A 325 12.48 8.03 2.98
N LYS A 326 12.86 6.99 3.74
CA LYS A 326 14.16 6.90 4.42
C LYS A 326 15.11 5.88 3.79
N VAL A 327 14.61 4.93 3.01
CA VAL A 327 15.37 3.79 2.48
C VAL A 327 15.64 3.91 0.99
N ILE A 328 14.60 4.18 0.20
CA ILE A 328 14.67 4.08 -1.26
C ILE A 328 15.32 5.33 -1.84
N THR A 329 16.30 5.12 -2.71
CA THR A 329 16.91 6.22 -3.48
C THR A 329 15.95 6.63 -4.60
N PRO A 330 15.50 7.89 -4.68
CA PRO A 330 14.38 8.23 -5.55
C PRO A 330 14.63 8.03 -7.04
N ASP A 331 15.69 8.61 -7.60
CA ASP A 331 15.86 8.64 -9.06
C ASP A 331 15.92 7.24 -9.70
N PRO A 332 16.73 6.27 -9.21
CA PRO A 332 16.75 4.93 -9.79
C PRO A 332 15.39 4.22 -9.71
N PHE A 333 14.65 4.40 -8.60
CA PHE A 333 13.35 3.77 -8.40
C PHE A 333 12.28 4.37 -9.30
N LEU A 334 12.17 5.71 -9.35
CA LEU A 334 11.18 6.40 -10.17
C LEU A 334 11.44 6.20 -11.67
N GLU A 335 12.70 6.13 -12.10
CA GLU A 335 13.03 5.79 -13.49
C GLU A 335 12.71 4.32 -13.82
N ALA A 336 12.80 3.41 -12.85
CA ALA A 336 12.37 2.03 -13.03
C ALA A 336 10.83 1.94 -13.18
N LEU A 337 10.06 2.66 -12.36
CA LEU A 337 8.59 2.72 -12.50
C LEU A 337 8.17 3.21 -13.88
N LYS A 338 8.82 4.26 -14.40
CA LYS A 338 8.57 4.77 -15.77
C LYS A 338 8.79 3.72 -16.85
N ARG A 339 9.81 2.85 -16.69
CA ARG A 339 10.08 1.76 -17.66
C ARG A 339 9.03 0.67 -17.62
N GLU A 340 8.34 0.49 -16.49
CA GLU A 340 7.21 -0.43 -16.35
C GLU A 340 5.89 0.18 -16.87
N GLY A 341 5.92 1.42 -17.38
CA GLY A 341 4.78 2.08 -18.00
C GLY A 341 3.98 2.99 -17.06
N ILE A 342 4.46 3.25 -15.84
CA ILE A 342 3.84 4.19 -14.90
C ILE A 342 4.29 5.60 -15.26
N SER A 343 3.36 6.46 -15.69
CA SER A 343 3.71 7.84 -16.00
C SER A 343 3.96 8.64 -14.71
N LEU A 344 4.88 9.58 -14.75
CA LEU A 344 5.18 10.48 -13.63
C LEU A 344 5.42 11.89 -14.16
N GLU A 345 4.62 12.84 -13.71
CA GLU A 345 4.67 14.25 -14.09
C GLU A 345 4.95 15.14 -12.87
N PHE A 346 5.73 16.20 -13.07
CA PHE A 346 5.97 17.24 -12.08
C PHE A 346 5.46 18.57 -12.62
N ARG A 347 4.72 19.32 -11.79
CA ARG A 347 4.20 20.65 -12.14
C ARG A 347 4.47 21.61 -11.00
N GLU A 348 4.95 22.80 -11.34
CA GLU A 348 5.12 23.92 -10.42
C GLU A 348 4.10 25.01 -10.79
N THR A 349 3.35 25.47 -9.80
CA THR A 349 2.37 26.54 -9.94
C THR A 349 2.70 27.65 -8.95
N ALA A 350 2.79 28.89 -9.46
CA ALA A 350 2.99 30.10 -8.65
C ALA A 350 1.72 30.51 -7.90
#